data_AF-A0A821HSR3-F1
#
_entry.id   AF-A0A821HSR3-F1
#
_cell.length_a   1.000
_cell.length_b   1.000
_cell.length_c   1.000
_cell.angle_alpha   90.00
_cell.angle_beta   90.00
_cell.angle_gamma   90.00
#
_symmetry.space_group_name_H-M   'P 1'
#
loop_
_entity.id
_entity.type
_entity.pdbx_description
1 polymer ?
#
loop_
_entity_poly.entity_id
_entity_poly.type
_entity_poly.pdbx_seq_one_letter_code
_entity_poly.pdbx_strand_id
1 'polypeptide(L)'
;MGVLYWKDANSKLARQYFEAALQQKGSDDELATVLNSYGRFEFGLGNIEQAHNYLQQAVQVAKDDDLLSDCTINLSMIRRHV
;
A
#
# COMPACT_ATOMS: atom_id res chain seq x y z
N MET A 1 -9.35 -26.80 -0.23
CA MET A 1 -9.50 -25.84 -1.35
C MET A 1 -10.17 -24.51 -1.00
N GLY A 2 -10.94 -24.38 0.10
CA GLY A 2 -11.67 -23.13 0.41
C GLY A 2 -10.81 -21.93 0.86
N VAL A 3 -9.73 -22.15 1.62
CA VAL A 3 -8.95 -21.04 2.24
C VAL A 3 -8.16 -20.22 1.21
N LEU A 4 -7.61 -20.88 0.18
CA LEU A 4 -6.91 -20.22 -0.93
C LEU A 4 -7.86 -19.39 -1.80
N TYR A 5 -9.06 -19.92 -2.08
CA TYR A 5 -10.08 -19.20 -2.85
C TYR A 5 -10.58 -17.95 -2.12
N TRP A 6 -10.74 -18.04 -0.79
CA TRP A 6 -11.14 -16.90 0.03
C TRP A 6 -10.07 -15.82 0.09
N LYS A 7 -8.79 -16.19 0.20
CA LYS A 7 -7.69 -15.21 0.23
C LYS A 7 -7.60 -14.44 -1.10
N ASP A 8 -7.73 -15.12 -2.24
CA ASP A 8 -7.67 -14.48 -3.57
C ASP A 8 -8.85 -13.54 -3.83
N ALA A 9 -10.07 -13.97 -3.49
CA ALA A 9 -11.27 -13.15 -3.65
C ALA A 9 -11.23 -11.87 -2.80
N ASN A 10 -10.83 -11.99 -1.52
CA ASN A 10 -10.68 -10.84 -0.64
C ASN A 10 -9.54 -9.91 -1.08
N SER A 11 -8.49 -10.46 -1.69
CA SER A 11 -7.36 -9.65 -2.17
C SER A 11 -7.76 -8.77 -3.35
N LYS A 12 -8.53 -9.31 -4.29
CA LYS A 12 -9.07 -8.51 -5.40
C LYS A 12 -10.01 -7.42 -4.91
N LEU A 13 -10.86 -7.73 -3.95
CA LEU A 13 -11.77 -6.76 -3.37
C LEU A 13 -11.01 -5.64 -2.63
N ALA A 14 -9.97 -5.98 -1.86
CA ALA A 14 -9.13 -5.00 -1.18
C ALA A 14 -8.44 -4.05 -2.16
N ARG A 15 -7.90 -4.58 -3.28
CA ARG A 15 -7.33 -3.75 -4.36
C ARG A 15 -8.34 -2.76 -4.92
N GLN A 16 -9.55 -3.22 -5.22
CA GLN A 16 -10.62 -2.34 -5.73
C GLN A 16 -10.97 -1.23 -4.73
N TYR A 17 -10.99 -1.53 -3.43
CA TYR A 17 -11.21 -0.50 -2.41
C TYR A 17 -10.05 0.52 -2.36
N PHE A 18 -8.80 0.08 -2.45
CA PHE A 18 -7.65 0.99 -2.49
C PHE A 18 -7.66 1.85 -3.75
N GLU A 19 -7.90 1.26 -4.92
CA GLU A 19 -8.01 1.99 -6.19
C GLU A 19 -9.15 3.01 -6.17
N ALA A 20 -10.31 2.63 -5.64
CA ALA A 20 -11.43 3.56 -5.46
C ALA A 20 -11.06 4.71 -4.51
N ALA A 21 -10.35 4.41 -3.41
CA ALA A 21 -9.87 5.43 -2.47
C ALA A 21 -8.84 6.37 -3.11
N LEU A 22 -7.95 5.86 -3.98
CA LEU A 22 -6.99 6.68 -4.74
C LEU A 22 -7.67 7.57 -5.79
N GLN A 23 -8.83 7.16 -6.29
CA GLN A 23 -9.62 7.98 -7.22
C GLN A 23 -10.48 9.03 -6.51
N GLN A 24 -10.70 8.90 -5.19
CA GLN A 24 -11.34 9.96 -4.44
C GLN A 24 -10.39 11.14 -4.31
N LYS A 25 -10.89 12.35 -4.59
CA LYS A 25 -10.14 13.59 -4.35
C LYS A 25 -10.07 13.85 -2.84
N GLY A 26 -9.17 13.15 -2.17
CA GLY A 26 -8.78 13.40 -0.78
C GLY A 26 -7.63 14.40 -0.67
N SER A 27 -7.18 14.66 0.55
CA SER A 27 -5.94 15.38 0.79
C SER A 27 -4.71 14.54 0.38
N ASP A 28 -3.57 15.20 0.17
CA ASP A 28 -2.31 14.51 -0.15
C ASP A 28 -1.93 13.50 0.96
N ASP A 29 -2.23 13.81 2.22
CA ASP A 29 -1.97 12.92 3.36
C ASP A 29 -2.91 11.70 3.39
N GLU A 30 -4.18 11.88 2.98
CA GLU A 30 -5.10 10.75 2.79
C GLU A 30 -4.60 9.85 1.66
N LEU A 31 -4.15 10.43 0.54
CA LEU A 31 -3.60 9.68 -0.57
C LEU A 31 -2.35 8.88 -0.15
N ALA A 32 -1.44 9.51 0.58
CA ALA A 32 -0.25 8.86 1.09
C ALA A 32 -0.58 7.74 2.10
N THR A 33 -1.59 7.93 2.95
CA THR A 33 -2.06 6.88 3.88
C THR A 33 -2.64 5.68 3.14
N VAL A 34 -3.43 5.92 2.09
CA VAL A 34 -4.00 4.88 1.24
C VAL A 34 -2.89 4.13 0.50
N LEU A 35 -1.95 4.85 -0.12
CA LEU A 35 -0.79 4.26 -0.80
C LEU A 35 0.09 3.44 0.14
N ASN A 36 0.32 3.93 1.37
CA ASN A 36 1.10 3.22 2.40
C ASN A 36 0.43 1.90 2.79
N SER A 37 -0.87 1.97 3.08
CA SER A 37 -1.68 0.80 3.43
C SER A 37 -1.75 -0.21 2.28
N TYR A 38 -1.86 0.29 1.05
CA TYR A 38 -1.90 -0.56 -0.14
C TYR A 38 -0.56 -1.26 -0.38
N GLY A 39 0.54 -0.54 -0.22
CA GLY A 39 1.89 -1.12 -0.30
C GLY A 39 2.12 -2.23 0.73
N ARG A 40 1.74 -2.02 2.00
CA ARG A 40 1.80 -3.06 3.04
C ARG A 40 0.94 -4.27 2.71
N PHE A 41 -0.25 -4.04 2.15
CA PHE A 41 -1.16 -5.12 1.74
C PHE A 41 -0.52 -5.98 0.63
N GLU A 42 0.03 -5.36 -0.41
CA GLU A 42 0.72 -6.06 -1.49
C GLU A 42 1.96 -6.82 -1.00
N PHE A 43 2.70 -6.25 -0.04
CA PHE A 43 3.83 -6.93 0.60
C PHE A 43 3.37 -8.22 1.33
N GLY A 44 2.26 -8.15 2.07
CA GLY A 44 1.67 -9.32 2.74
C GLY A 44 1.13 -10.40 1.79
N LEU A 45 0.88 -10.04 0.52
CA LEU A 45 0.54 -10.98 -0.55
C LEU A 45 1.77 -11.56 -1.27
N GLY A 46 2.96 -11.03 -1.00
CA GLY A 46 4.20 -11.41 -1.68
C GLY A 46 4.48 -10.63 -2.96
N ASN A 47 3.69 -9.60 -3.27
CA ASN A 47 3.88 -8.76 -4.47
C ASN A 47 4.85 -7.60 -4.16
N ILE A 48 6.10 -7.96 -3.92
CA ILE A 48 7.15 -7.07 -3.43
C ILE A 48 7.38 -5.85 -4.35
N GLU A 49 7.36 -6.04 -5.67
CA GLU A 49 7.54 -4.94 -6.63
C GLU A 49 6.40 -3.91 -6.59
N GLN A 50 5.15 -4.37 -6.56
CA GLN A 50 3.98 -3.49 -6.47
C GLN A 50 3.99 -2.75 -5.13
N ALA A 51 4.29 -3.47 -4.06
CA ALA A 51 4.42 -2.91 -2.73
C ALA A 51 5.48 -1.81 -2.65
N HIS A 52 6.67 -2.03 -3.25
CA HIS A 52 7.71 -1.01 -3.34
C HIS A 52 7.23 0.23 -4.10
N ASN A 53 6.55 0.04 -5.23
CA ASN A 53 6.05 1.16 -6.04
C ASN A 53 5.03 2.01 -5.27
N TYR A 54 4.03 1.38 -4.63
CA TYR A 54 3.02 2.11 -3.85
C TYR A 54 3.62 2.83 -2.64
N LEU A 55 4.54 2.21 -1.92
CA LEU A 55 5.24 2.88 -0.80
C LEU A 55 6.11 4.04 -1.27
N GLN A 56 6.76 3.92 -2.43
CA GLN A 56 7.54 5.01 -3.00
C GLN A 56 6.64 6.20 -3.39
N GLN A 57 5.47 5.94 -3.96
CA GLN A 57 4.48 6.99 -4.23
C GLN A 57 3.95 7.61 -2.93
N ALA A 58 3.71 6.81 -1.89
CA ALA A 58 3.27 7.31 -0.58
C ALA A 58 4.28 8.31 0.02
N VAL A 59 5.57 7.98 -0.02
CA VAL A 59 6.67 8.88 0.42
C VAL A 59 6.71 10.19 -0.38
N GLN A 60 6.39 10.16 -1.67
CA GLN A 60 6.41 11.36 -2.51
C GLN A 60 5.24 12.31 -2.25
N VAL A 61 4.10 11.77 -1.81
CA VAL A 61 2.88 12.56 -1.61
C VAL A 61 2.70 12.95 -0.14
N ALA A 62 3.23 12.18 0.80
CA ALA A 62 3.16 12.49 2.23
C ALA A 62 3.75 13.87 2.53
N LYS A 63 2.95 14.73 3.17
CA LYS A 63 3.38 16.05 3.63
C LYS A 63 3.59 16.12 5.13
N ASP A 64 2.92 15.22 5.84
CA ASP A 64 3.07 15.03 7.28
C ASP A 64 4.33 14.20 7.62
N ASP A 65 5.10 14.66 8.61
CA ASP A 65 6.37 14.04 9.04
C ASP A 65 6.17 12.65 9.67
N ASP A 66 5.06 12.43 10.39
CA ASP A 66 4.75 11.13 10.98
C ASP A 66 4.37 10.13 9.87
N LEU A 67 3.53 10.56 8.92
CA LEU A 67 3.17 9.72 7.77
C LEU A 67 4.38 9.41 6.89
N LEU A 68 5.25 10.38 6.65
CA LEU A 68 6.50 10.20 5.91
C LEU A 68 7.40 9.16 6.59
N SER A 69 7.53 9.24 7.92
CA SER A 69 8.31 8.30 8.73
C SER A 69 7.77 6.87 8.57
N ASP A 70 6.45 6.68 8.70
CA ASP A 70 5.80 5.39 8.52
C ASP A 70 6.01 4.81 7.11
N CYS A 71 5.80 5.62 6.07
CA CYS A 71 6.00 5.21 4.68
C CYS A 71 7.46 4.79 4.43
N THR A 72 8.42 5.55 4.98
CA THR A 72 9.85 5.29 4.83
C THR A 72 10.27 4.02 5.55
N ILE A 73 9.76 3.78 6.76
CA ILE A 73 9.99 2.54 7.51
C ILE A 73 9.49 1.35 6.69
N ASN A 74 8.27 1.39 6.19
CA ASN A 74 7.73 0.30 5.39
C ASN A 74 8.54 0.09 4.11
N LEU A 75 8.92 1.16 3.42
CA LEU A 75 9.73 1.07 2.19
C LEU A 75 11.10 0.43 2.48
N SER A 76 11.71 0.78 3.61
CA SER A 76 12.99 0.19 4.04
C SER A 76 12.87 -1.30 4.36
N MET A 77 11.75 -1.75 4.93
CA MET A 77 11.48 -3.17 5.15
C MET A 77 11.40 -3.91 3.82
N ILE A 78 10.67 -3.36 2.85
CA ILE A 78 10.55 -3.99 1.52
C ILE A 78 11.90 -4.10 0.83
N ARG A 79 12.71 -3.04 0.84
CA ARG A 79 14.06 -3.04 0.23
C ARG A 79 15.00 -4.07 0.82
N ARG A 80 14.77 -4.52 2.06
CA ARG A 80 15.56 -5.56 2.71
C ARG A 80 15.19 -6.98 2.22
N HIS A 81 14.07 -7.11 1.54
CA HIS A 81 13.55 -8.37 0.99
C HIS A 81 13.70 -8.49 -0.55
N VAL A 82 14.36 -7.52 -1.20
CA VAL A 82 14.70 -7.54 -2.65
C VAL A 82 16.17 -7.89 -2.83
#